data_AF-A0A914Q8F4-F1
#
_entry.id   AF-A0A914Q8F4-F1
#
_cell.length_a   1.000
_cell.length_b   1.000
_cell.length_c   1.000
_cell.angle_alpha   90.00
_cell.angle_beta   90.00
_cell.angle_gamma   90.00
#
_symmetry.space_group_name_H-M   'P 1'
#
loop_
_entity.id
_entity.type
_entity.pdbx_description
1 polymer ?
#
loop_
_entity_poly.entity_id
_entity_poly.type
_entity_poly.pdbx_seq_one_letter_code
_entity_poly.pdbx_strand_id
1 'polypeptide(L)'
;MKLQERQYQNAYGERIRIAGYAKIFAYEEDEFAVGATNGKDTRIMAIAYPGEFDLASYAVVVDHFGDIIESVRLANFLEREKLYDPGCPKVSTFVFFKYHIRRIVDNLLEQNEIPQSIPIDLYKNDIAKVYSQSELGKHELPDYVVLQRQAVSLARIAADPLVEISKII
;
A
#
# COMPACT_ATOMS: atom_id res chain seq x y z
N MET A 1 31.47 5.32 -14.33
CA MET A 1 30.27 5.80 -15.05
C MET A 1 29.40 4.63 -15.53
N LYS A 2 29.84 3.81 -16.51
CA LYS A 2 29.04 2.68 -17.05
C LYS A 2 28.56 1.64 -16.03
N LEU A 3 29.33 1.39 -14.96
CA LEU A 3 28.95 0.42 -13.92
C LEU A 3 27.75 0.90 -13.09
N GLN A 4 27.71 2.20 -12.80
CA GLN A 4 26.68 2.83 -11.98
C GLN A 4 25.36 2.96 -12.76
N GLU A 5 25.42 3.30 -14.05
CA GLU A 5 24.25 3.29 -14.94
C GLU A 5 23.63 1.90 -15.04
N ARG A 6 24.46 0.86 -15.20
CA ARG A 6 23.99 -0.54 -15.24
C ARG A 6 23.36 -0.96 -13.92
N GLN A 7 23.90 -0.53 -12.77
CA GLN A 7 23.31 -0.79 -11.46
C GLN A 7 21.93 -0.16 -11.31
N TYR A 8 21.76 1.09 -11.75
CA TYR A 8 20.44 1.74 -11.75
C TYR A 8 19.47 1.03 -12.68
N GLN A 9 19.87 0.73 -13.92
CA GLN A 9 19.02 -0.01 -14.87
C GLN A 9 18.56 -1.35 -14.32
N ASN A 10 19.44 -2.10 -13.65
CA ASN A 10 19.08 -3.36 -13.00
C ASN A 10 18.09 -3.12 -11.85
N ALA A 11 18.37 -2.16 -10.96
CA ALA A 11 17.49 -1.85 -9.84
C ALA A 11 16.09 -1.38 -10.29
N TYR A 12 16.00 -0.61 -11.37
CA TYR A 12 14.73 -0.21 -11.99
C TYR A 12 14.03 -1.39 -12.66
N GLY A 13 14.78 -2.22 -13.40
CA GLY A 13 14.25 -3.42 -14.03
C GLY A 13 13.57 -4.36 -13.03
N GLU A 14 14.18 -4.58 -11.86
CA GLU A 14 13.59 -5.38 -10.79
C GLU A 14 12.26 -4.81 -10.28
N ARG A 15 12.10 -3.49 -10.20
CA ARG A 15 10.85 -2.87 -9.73
C ARG A 15 9.70 -3.02 -10.71
N ILE A 16 9.99 -2.94 -12.00
CA ILE A 16 8.99 -2.99 -13.08
C ILE A 16 8.60 -4.43 -13.40
N ARG A 17 9.49 -5.40 -13.14
CA ARG A 17 9.24 -6.83 -13.40
C ARG A 17 8.33 -7.50 -12.38
N ILE A 18 8.01 -6.83 -11.28
CA ILE A 18 7.11 -7.37 -10.26
C ILE A 18 5.70 -7.51 -10.85
N ALA A 19 5.13 -8.70 -10.73
CA ALA A 19 3.75 -8.94 -11.13
C ALA A 19 2.78 -8.20 -10.20
N GLY A 20 1.65 -7.75 -10.74
CA GLY A 20 0.56 -7.18 -9.95
C GLY A 20 0.08 -8.11 -8.83
N TYR A 21 -0.29 -7.54 -7.69
CA TYR A 21 -0.58 -8.28 -6.45
C TYR A 21 -1.61 -9.39 -6.62
N ALA A 22 -2.68 -9.13 -7.38
CA ALA A 22 -3.73 -10.11 -7.67
C ALA A 22 -3.20 -11.38 -8.38
N LYS A 23 -2.14 -11.25 -9.19
CA LYS A 23 -1.54 -12.38 -9.91
C LYS A 23 -0.69 -13.26 -9.01
N ILE A 24 -0.17 -12.75 -7.89
CA ILE A 24 0.67 -13.52 -6.96
C ILE A 24 -0.13 -14.67 -6.35
N PHE A 25 -1.36 -14.40 -5.91
CA PHE A 25 -2.23 -15.40 -5.27
C PHE A 25 -3.01 -16.28 -6.26
N ALA A 26 -2.95 -15.97 -7.57
CA ALA A 26 -3.56 -16.80 -8.60
C ALA A 26 -2.75 -18.08 -8.90
N TYR A 27 -1.47 -18.13 -8.48
CA TYR A 27 -0.59 -19.29 -8.71
C TYR A 27 -0.45 -20.21 -7.49
N GLU A 28 -0.96 -19.82 -6.32
CA GLU A 28 -1.07 -20.70 -5.15
C GLU A 28 -2.35 -21.56 -5.26
N GLU A 29 -2.51 -22.26 -6.39
CA GLU A 29 -3.49 -23.33 -6.55
C GLU A 29 -3.10 -24.51 -5.64
N ASP A 30 -3.46 -24.42 -4.35
CA ASP A 30 -3.64 -25.58 -3.48
C ASP A 30 -5.05 -25.47 -2.85
N GLU A 31 -5.78 -26.59 -2.87
CA GLU A 31 -7.23 -26.83 -2.66
C GLU A 31 -7.92 -26.23 -1.40
N PHE A 32 -7.30 -25.30 -0.67
CA PHE A 32 -7.82 -24.73 0.57
C PHE A 32 -8.18 -23.24 0.49
N ALA A 33 -7.87 -22.54 -0.60
CA ALA A 33 -8.20 -21.13 -0.78
C ALA A 33 -9.69 -20.94 -1.17
N VAL A 34 -10.57 -20.99 -0.18
CA VAL A 34 -11.98 -20.60 -0.34
C VAL A 34 -12.03 -19.13 -0.78
N GLY A 35 -12.39 -18.89 -2.05
CA GLY A 35 -12.84 -17.57 -2.52
C GLY A 35 -11.84 -16.70 -3.27
N ALA A 36 -10.73 -17.25 -3.80
CA ALA A 36 -9.91 -16.52 -4.76
C ALA A 36 -10.68 -16.36 -6.09
N THR A 37 -11.50 -15.31 -6.19
CA THR A 37 -12.26 -14.94 -7.38
C THR A 37 -11.33 -14.48 -8.51
N ASN A 38 -10.70 -15.43 -9.23
CA ASN A 38 -10.08 -15.25 -10.55
C ASN A 38 -9.45 -13.87 -10.83
N GLY A 39 -8.67 -13.29 -9.90
CA GLY A 39 -8.03 -11.97 -10.03
C GLY A 39 -8.90 -10.77 -10.46
N LYS A 40 -10.21 -10.95 -10.69
CA LYS A 40 -11.14 -9.98 -11.27
C LYS A 40 -11.87 -9.14 -10.23
N ASP A 41 -11.72 -9.46 -8.95
CA ASP A 41 -12.36 -8.74 -7.84
C ASP A 41 -11.35 -8.39 -6.73
N THR A 42 -10.05 -8.48 -7.00
CA THR A 42 -9.03 -8.10 -6.01
C THR A 42 -9.02 -6.58 -5.86
N ARG A 43 -9.55 -6.10 -4.74
CA ARG A 43 -9.45 -4.71 -4.32
C ARG A 43 -8.21 -4.52 -3.45
N ILE A 44 -7.53 -3.41 -3.64
CA ILE A 44 -6.32 -3.09 -2.90
C ILE A 44 -6.58 -1.85 -2.06
N MET A 45 -6.39 -1.99 -0.74
CA MET A 45 -6.37 -0.85 0.17
C MET A 45 -4.92 -0.46 0.46
N ALA A 46 -4.56 0.79 0.16
CA ALA A 46 -3.29 1.37 0.56
C ALA A 46 -3.49 2.43 1.63
N ILE A 47 -2.58 2.47 2.60
CA ILE A 47 -2.58 3.47 3.67
C ILE A 47 -1.27 4.24 3.63
N ALA A 48 -1.36 5.57 3.47
CA ALA A 48 -0.22 6.45 3.57
C ALA A 48 -0.14 7.04 4.99
N TYR A 49 0.92 6.67 5.71
CA TYR A 49 1.24 7.14 7.06
C TYR A 49 2.32 8.24 6.99
N PRO A 50 2.10 9.43 7.61
CA PRO A 50 3.04 10.55 7.55
C PRO A 50 4.31 10.36 8.39
N GLY A 51 4.39 9.36 9.26
CA GLY A 51 5.53 9.16 10.16
C GLY A 51 5.30 9.72 11.58
N GLU A 52 4.30 10.57 11.74
CA GLU A 52 3.98 11.28 12.98
C GLU A 52 2.61 10.89 13.52
N PHE A 53 2.50 10.74 14.84
CA PHE A 53 1.28 10.31 15.52
C PHE A 53 0.16 11.35 15.50
N ASP A 54 0.54 12.63 15.48
CA ASP A 54 -0.39 13.75 15.59
C ASP A 54 -0.99 14.13 14.21
N LEU A 55 -0.48 13.53 13.12
CA LEU A 55 -0.94 13.76 11.76
C LEU A 55 -1.86 12.64 11.29
N ALA A 56 -2.93 13.02 10.58
CA ALA A 56 -3.87 12.05 10.03
C ALA A 56 -3.23 11.22 8.91
N SER A 57 -3.55 9.93 8.90
CA SER A 57 -3.24 9.02 7.80
C SER A 57 -4.38 9.01 6.79
N TYR A 58 -4.12 8.56 5.57
CA TYR A 58 -5.15 8.41 4.55
C TYR A 58 -5.14 7.00 3.99
N ALA A 59 -6.31 6.38 3.97
CA ALA A 59 -6.56 5.12 3.31
C ALA A 59 -7.25 5.38 1.97
N VAL A 60 -6.88 4.59 0.96
CA VAL A 60 -7.53 4.59 -0.34
C VAL A 60 -7.73 3.14 -0.76
N VAL A 61 -8.93 2.84 -1.24
CA VAL A 61 -9.24 1.56 -1.86
C VAL A 61 -9.32 1.77 -3.37
N VAL A 62 -8.60 0.94 -4.10
CA VAL A 62 -8.68 0.87 -5.56
C VAL A 62 -9.20 -0.48 -6.00
N ASP A 63 -9.85 -0.49 -7.15
CA ASP A 63 -10.25 -1.70 -7.84
C ASP A 63 -9.07 -2.37 -8.57
N HIS A 64 -9.31 -3.54 -9.14
CA HIS A 64 -8.32 -4.31 -9.90
C HIS A 64 -7.79 -3.58 -11.15
N PHE A 65 -8.52 -2.59 -11.67
CA PHE A 65 -8.07 -1.71 -12.76
C PHE A 65 -7.28 -0.48 -12.28
N GLY A 66 -7.22 -0.23 -10.96
CA GLY A 66 -6.58 0.95 -10.38
C GLY A 66 -7.49 2.18 -10.28
N ASP A 67 -8.78 2.03 -10.57
CA ASP A 67 -9.80 3.05 -10.33
C ASP A 67 -10.06 3.20 -8.83
N ILE A 68 -10.27 4.45 -8.39
CA ILE A 68 -10.47 4.76 -6.97
C ILE A 68 -11.92 4.45 -6.61
N ILE A 69 -12.10 3.56 -5.63
CA ILE A 69 -13.42 3.23 -5.08
C ILE A 69 -13.76 4.20 -3.95
N GLU A 70 -12.85 4.33 -2.98
CA GLU A 70 -13.09 5.12 -1.77
C GLU A 70 -11.79 5.69 -1.19
N SER A 71 -11.90 6.83 -0.53
CA SER A 71 -10.81 7.41 0.27
C SER A 71 -11.33 7.83 1.64
N VAL A 72 -10.59 7.44 2.68
CA VAL A 72 -10.94 7.73 4.08
C VAL A 72 -9.77 8.41 4.79
N ARG A 73 -10.09 9.43 5.59
CA ARG A 73 -9.14 10.08 6.51
C ARG A 73 -9.16 9.36 7.85
N LEU A 74 -8.00 8.86 8.25
CA LEU A 74 -7.78 8.13 9.49
C LEU A 74 -7.10 9.06 10.51
N ALA A 75 -7.90 9.79 11.28
CA ALA A 75 -7.40 10.63 12.36
C ALA A 75 -7.02 9.76 13.57
N ASN A 76 -5.89 10.07 14.22
CA ASN A 76 -5.42 9.38 15.43
C ASN A 76 -5.34 7.85 15.29
N PHE A 77 -4.93 7.37 14.11
CA PHE A 77 -4.93 5.95 13.79
C PHE A 77 -3.99 5.12 14.69
N LEU A 78 -2.94 5.74 15.22
CA LEU A 78 -2.06 5.18 16.24
C LEU A 78 -2.28 5.92 17.56
N GLU A 79 -2.92 5.28 18.53
CA GLU A 79 -3.00 5.79 19.90
C GLU A 79 -1.63 5.64 20.57
N ARG A 80 -0.99 6.76 20.95
CA ARG A 80 0.32 6.81 21.65
C ARG A 80 0.41 5.85 22.84
N GLU A 81 -0.71 5.64 23.54
CA GLU A 81 -0.76 4.95 24.83
C GLU A 81 -0.70 3.41 24.70
N LYS A 82 -1.13 2.84 23.57
CA LYS A 82 -1.22 1.38 23.37
C LYS A 82 -0.02 0.75 22.65
N LEU A 83 0.97 1.56 22.30
CA LEU A 83 2.13 1.14 21.48
C LEU A 83 3.45 1.07 22.26
N TYR A 84 3.50 1.66 23.46
CA TYR A 84 4.71 1.68 24.28
C TYR A 84 4.81 0.41 25.12
N ASP A 85 5.32 -0.66 24.52
CA ASP A 85 5.86 -1.77 25.31
C ASP A 85 7.31 -1.38 25.69
N PRO A 86 7.64 -1.18 26.98
CA PRO A 86 8.97 -0.70 27.40
C PRO A 86 10.12 -1.66 27.04
N GLY A 87 9.81 -2.89 26.61
CA GLY A 87 10.76 -3.87 26.08
C GLY A 87 10.86 -3.94 24.56
N CYS A 88 10.01 -3.23 23.80
CA CYS A 88 10.14 -3.24 22.35
C CYS A 88 11.35 -2.36 21.93
N PRO A 89 12.22 -2.85 21.04
CA PRO A 89 13.30 -2.02 20.50
C PRO A 89 12.71 -0.75 19.88
N LYS A 90 13.52 0.31 19.70
CA LYS A 90 13.16 1.45 18.84
C LYS A 90 13.05 1.00 17.38
N VAL A 91 12.10 0.12 17.08
CA VAL A 91 11.80 -0.35 15.75
C VAL A 91 11.21 0.84 14.98
N SER A 92 11.49 0.90 13.69
CA SER A 92 10.93 1.92 12.80
C SER A 92 9.41 2.04 13.00
N THR A 93 8.87 3.26 13.10
CA THR A 93 7.44 3.56 13.31
C THR A 93 6.53 2.80 12.34
N PHE A 94 7.03 2.50 11.13
CA PHE A 94 6.31 1.73 10.11
C PHE A 94 6.09 0.26 10.48
N VAL A 95 7.00 -0.36 11.24
CA VAL A 95 6.82 -1.75 11.70
C VAL A 95 5.73 -1.81 12.76
N PHE A 96 5.69 -0.83 13.67
CA PHE A 96 4.58 -0.71 14.61
C PHE A 96 3.26 -0.44 13.88
N PHE A 97 3.27 0.41 12.86
CA PHE A 97 2.09 0.65 12.04
C PHE A 97 1.58 -0.65 11.40
N LYS A 98 2.47 -1.45 10.80
CA LYS A 98 2.12 -2.77 10.25
C LYS A 98 1.50 -3.68 11.31
N TYR A 99 2.14 -3.79 12.47
CA TYR A 99 1.65 -4.63 13.57
C TYR A 99 0.28 -4.17 14.07
N HIS A 100 0.06 -2.86 14.17
CA HIS A 100 -1.21 -2.28 14.57
C HIS A 100 -2.33 -2.60 13.58
N ILE A 101 -2.07 -2.46 12.27
CA ILE A 101 -3.02 -2.87 11.22
C ILE A 101 -3.31 -4.37 11.32
N ARG A 102 -2.27 -5.19 11.53
CA ARG A 102 -2.44 -6.64 11.63
C ARG A 102 -3.37 -7.02 12.78
N ARG A 103 -3.17 -6.42 13.96
CA ARG A 103 -4.05 -6.61 15.11
C ARG A 103 -5.49 -6.20 14.82
N ILE A 104 -5.70 -5.08 14.10
CA ILE A 104 -7.05 -4.66 13.70
C ILE A 104 -7.68 -5.73 12.80
N VAL A 105 -6.96 -6.21 11.78
CA VAL A 105 -7.47 -7.25 10.87
C VAL A 105 -7.80 -8.54 11.62
N ASP A 106 -6.93 -8.97 12.54
CA ASP A 106 -7.17 -10.17 13.34
C ASP A 106 -8.42 -10.00 14.24
N ASN A 107 -8.59 -8.85 14.88
CA ASN A 107 -9.79 -8.55 15.68
C ASN A 107 -11.08 -8.54 14.83
N LEU A 108 -11.04 -7.94 13.64
CA LEU A 108 -12.19 -7.90 12.72
C LEU A 108 -12.56 -9.30 12.24
N LEU A 109 -11.57 -10.17 12.05
CA LEU A 109 -11.79 -11.58 11.69
C LEU A 109 -12.45 -12.34 12.85
N GLU A 110 -11.96 -12.17 14.08
CA GLU A 110 -12.56 -12.78 15.28
C GLU A 110 -14.02 -12.34 15.49
N GLN A 111 -14.35 -11.11 15.10
CA GLN A 111 -15.70 -10.55 15.17
C GLN A 111 -16.59 -10.94 13.98
N ASN A 112 -16.07 -11.71 13.00
CA ASN A 112 -16.74 -12.04 11.74
C ASN A 112 -17.19 -10.82 10.91
N GLU A 113 -16.53 -9.66 11.07
CA GLU A 113 -16.80 -8.47 10.25
C GLU A 113 -16.13 -8.57 8.86
N ILE A 114 -15.09 -9.41 8.76
CA ILE A 114 -14.42 -9.76 7.51
C ILE A 114 -14.43 -11.28 7.31
N PRO A 115 -14.53 -11.77 6.06
CA PRO A 115 -14.65 -13.20 5.78
C PRO A 115 -13.34 -13.98 5.95
N GLN A 116 -12.19 -13.30 5.81
CA GLN A 116 -10.87 -13.93 5.90
C GLN A 116 -9.79 -12.92 6.29
N SER A 117 -8.67 -13.42 6.82
CA SER A 117 -7.50 -12.59 7.11
C SER A 117 -6.94 -11.95 5.83
N ILE A 118 -6.77 -10.63 5.85
CA ILE A 118 -6.23 -9.86 4.74
C ILE A 118 -4.69 -9.78 4.87
N PRO A 119 -3.91 -10.08 3.81
CA PRO A 119 -2.46 -9.93 3.84
C PRO A 119 -2.05 -8.45 3.90
N ILE A 120 -0.95 -8.15 4.60
CA ILE A 120 -0.48 -6.78 4.83
C ILE A 120 1.00 -6.70 4.46
N ASP A 121 1.31 -5.84 3.50
CA ASP A 121 2.66 -5.67 2.97
C ASP A 121 3.16 -4.23 3.07
N LEU A 122 4.47 -4.08 3.23
CA LEU A 122 5.13 -2.77 3.28
C LEU A 122 5.73 -2.46 1.91
N TYR A 123 5.27 -1.37 1.30
CA TYR A 123 5.75 -0.91 0.01
C TYR A 123 6.71 0.28 0.14
N LYS A 124 7.72 0.33 -0.75
CA LYS A 124 8.59 1.50 -0.89
C LYS A 124 7.80 2.65 -1.52
N ASN A 125 7.87 3.84 -0.92
CA ASN A 125 7.03 4.97 -1.29
C ASN A 125 7.70 6.04 -2.18
N ASP A 126 8.92 5.80 -2.67
CA ASP A 126 9.70 6.81 -3.40
C ASP A 126 8.94 7.34 -4.63
N ILE A 127 8.36 6.43 -5.42
CA ILE A 127 7.62 6.77 -6.66
C ILE A 127 6.30 7.46 -6.32
N ALA A 128 5.58 6.94 -5.33
CA ALA A 128 4.32 7.51 -4.87
C ALA A 128 4.48 8.95 -4.31
N LYS A 129 5.62 9.26 -3.68
CA LYS A 129 5.96 10.61 -3.23
C LYS A 129 6.21 11.57 -4.40
N VAL A 130 6.88 11.10 -5.45
CA VAL A 130 7.09 11.90 -6.67
C VAL A 130 5.76 12.17 -7.36
N TYR A 131 4.94 11.13 -7.56
CA TYR A 131 3.60 11.25 -8.14
C TYR A 131 2.74 12.28 -7.39
N SER A 132 2.69 12.19 -6.06
CA SER A 132 1.78 13.02 -5.27
C SER A 132 2.08 14.52 -5.31
N GLN A 133 3.32 14.88 -5.67
CA GLN A 133 3.79 16.26 -5.81
C GLN A 133 3.89 16.71 -7.27
N SER A 134 3.84 15.78 -8.22
CA SER A 134 3.89 16.06 -9.66
C SER A 134 2.69 16.86 -10.14
N GLU A 135 2.88 17.59 -11.25
CA GLU A 135 1.77 18.27 -11.93
C GLU A 135 0.74 17.27 -12.47
N LEU A 136 1.20 16.09 -12.92
CA LEU A 136 0.30 15.00 -13.33
C LEU A 136 -0.63 14.58 -12.19
N GLY A 137 -0.08 14.28 -11.02
CA GLY A 137 -0.87 13.87 -9.86
C GLY A 137 -1.83 14.97 -9.39
N LYS A 138 -1.42 16.24 -9.44
CA LYS A 138 -2.29 17.38 -9.13
C LYS A 138 -3.43 17.53 -10.14
N HIS A 139 -3.16 17.32 -11.42
CA HIS A 139 -4.17 17.41 -12.48
C HIS A 139 -5.14 16.22 -12.45
N GLU A 140 -4.63 15.00 -12.21
CA GLU A 140 -5.46 13.80 -12.12
C GLU A 140 -6.36 13.80 -10.88
N LEU A 141 -5.84 14.31 -9.76
CA LEU A 141 -6.53 14.31 -8.47
C LEU A 141 -6.43 15.70 -7.80
N PRO A 142 -7.17 16.69 -8.31
CA PRO A 142 -7.06 18.08 -7.85
C PRO A 142 -7.56 18.27 -6.41
N ASP A 143 -8.62 17.54 -6.02
CA ASP A 143 -9.25 17.67 -4.71
C ASP A 143 -8.53 16.87 -3.61
N TYR A 144 -7.55 16.05 -3.98
CA TYR A 144 -6.85 15.17 -3.06
C TYR A 144 -5.68 15.91 -2.41
N VAL A 145 -5.42 15.66 -1.13
CA VAL A 145 -4.17 16.15 -0.51
C VAL A 145 -2.98 15.27 -0.94
N VAL A 146 -1.76 15.78 -0.76
CA VAL A 146 -0.51 15.08 -1.15
C VAL A 146 -0.48 13.65 -0.59
N LEU A 147 -0.87 13.46 0.67
CA LEU A 147 -0.83 12.14 1.30
C LEU A 147 -1.89 11.17 0.73
N GLN A 148 -3.06 11.67 0.32
CA GLN A 148 -4.07 10.85 -0.39
C GLN A 148 -3.57 10.45 -1.78
N ARG A 149 -2.99 11.38 -2.54
CA ARG A 149 -2.38 11.05 -3.84
C ARG A 149 -1.27 10.02 -3.72
N GLN A 150 -0.49 10.11 -2.64
CA GLN A 150 0.52 9.11 -2.32
C GLN A 150 -0.11 7.73 -2.03
N ALA A 151 -1.21 7.68 -1.26
CA ALA A 151 -1.94 6.43 -1.03
C ALA A 151 -2.51 5.83 -2.34
N VAL A 152 -3.10 6.67 -3.20
CA VAL A 152 -3.58 6.22 -4.53
C VAL A 152 -2.45 5.58 -5.33
N SER A 153 -1.30 6.26 -5.44
CA SER A 153 -0.18 5.73 -6.21
C SER A 153 0.39 4.44 -5.60
N LEU A 154 0.46 4.34 -4.28
CA LEU A 154 0.83 3.09 -3.61
C LEU A 154 -0.12 1.93 -3.96
N ALA A 155 -1.43 2.18 -3.95
CA ALA A 155 -2.43 1.17 -4.29
C ALA A 155 -2.27 0.71 -5.75
N ARG A 156 -2.06 1.66 -6.68
CA ARG A 156 -1.86 1.36 -8.10
C ARG A 156 -0.53 0.66 -8.38
N ILE A 157 0.55 1.00 -7.66
CA ILE A 157 1.81 0.26 -7.73
C ILE A 157 1.61 -1.20 -7.30
N ALA A 158 0.82 -1.45 -6.25
CA ALA A 158 0.52 -2.82 -5.85
C ALA A 158 -0.35 -3.54 -6.90
N ALA A 159 -1.31 -2.84 -7.52
CA ALA A 159 -2.16 -3.40 -8.57
C ALA A 159 -1.35 -3.78 -9.83
N ASP A 160 -0.58 -2.83 -10.36
CA ASP A 160 0.29 -3.02 -11.51
C ASP A 160 1.49 -2.03 -11.44
N PRO A 161 2.67 -2.49 -11.00
CA PRO A 161 3.85 -1.64 -10.91
C PRO A 161 4.26 -1.03 -12.24
N LEU A 162 4.12 -1.77 -13.36
CA LEU A 162 4.57 -1.32 -14.67
C LEU A 162 3.75 -0.12 -15.13
N VAL A 163 2.42 -0.22 -15.04
CA VAL A 163 1.51 0.85 -15.47
C VAL A 163 1.75 2.12 -14.66
N GLU A 164 1.80 2.02 -13.34
CA GLU A 164 1.91 3.21 -12.48
C GLU A 164 3.31 3.85 -12.53
N ILE A 165 4.38 3.05 -12.55
CA ILE A 165 5.76 3.58 -12.66
C ILE A 165 5.97 4.26 -14.02
N SER A 166 5.35 3.77 -15.10
CA SER A 166 5.49 4.36 -16.44
C SER A 166 4.97 5.79 -16.57
N LYS A 167 4.08 6.24 -15.67
CA LYS A 167 3.51 7.60 -15.69
C LYS A 167 4.50 8.68 -15.25
N ILE A 168 5.56 8.30 -14.56
CA ILE A 168 6.48 9.23 -13.86
C ILE A 168 7.86 9.26 -14.54
N ILE A 169 8.10 8.36 -15.49
CA ILE A 169 9.33 8.25 -16.29
C ILE A 169 9.14 9.05 -17.57
#